data_AF-A0A4R3J6G9-F1
#
_entry.id   AF-A0A4R3J6G9-F1
#
_cell.length_a   1.000
_cell.length_b   1.000
_cell.length_c   1.000
_cell.angle_alpha   90.00
_cell.angle_beta   90.00
_cell.angle_gamma   90.00
#
_symmetry.space_group_name_H-M   'P 1'
#
loop_
_entity.id
_entity.type
_entity.pdbx_description
1 polymer ?
#
loop_
_entity_poly.entity_id
_entity_poly.type
_entity_poly.pdbx_seq_one_letter_code
_entity_poly.pdbx_strand_id
1 'polypeptide(L)'
;MRVMLTFLLAFAALPVHSDEAASTCACINRDGQEVPLGEIACLTVGGKSFLARCAMSLNVLTWRRVQDGCVVSQAPYPFSPAPQIAKGPRTGQSHL
;
A
#
# COMPACT_ATOMS: atom_id res chain seq x y z
N MET A 1 -19.86 -15.83 -47.85
CA MET A 1 -20.53 -16.09 -46.55
C MET A 1 -19.63 -16.69 -45.48
N ARG A 2 -18.75 -17.66 -45.79
CA ARG A 2 -17.84 -18.28 -44.80
C ARG A 2 -16.75 -17.34 -44.24
N VAL A 3 -16.22 -16.43 -45.06
CA VAL A 3 -15.18 -15.43 -44.66
C VAL A 3 -15.72 -14.34 -43.72
N MET A 4 -17.02 -14.07 -43.79
CA MET A 4 -17.66 -13.08 -42.92
C MET A 4 -17.83 -13.62 -41.49
N LEU A 5 -18.06 -14.93 -41.36
CA LEU A 5 -18.18 -15.63 -40.08
C LEU A 5 -16.85 -15.67 -39.31
N THR A 6 -15.72 -15.76 -40.03
CA THR A 6 -14.39 -15.78 -39.41
C THR A 6 -13.97 -14.41 -38.87
N PHE A 7 -14.43 -13.30 -39.45
CA PHE A 7 -14.10 -11.96 -38.96
C PHE A 7 -14.87 -11.59 -37.68
N LEU A 8 -16.09 -12.11 -37.54
CA LEU A 8 -16.94 -11.93 -36.35
C LEU A 8 -16.39 -12.65 -35.10
N LEU A 9 -15.66 -13.75 -35.26
CA LEU A 9 -15.07 -14.50 -34.14
C LEU A 9 -13.76 -13.90 -33.61
N ALA A 10 -13.08 -13.06 -34.40
CA ALA A 10 -11.79 -12.48 -34.02
C ALA A 10 -11.91 -11.25 -33.09
N PHE A 11 -13.09 -10.62 -33.00
CA PHE A 11 -13.30 -9.39 -32.22
C PHE A 11 -13.65 -9.61 -30.74
N ALA A 12 -13.84 -10.86 -30.30
CA ALA A 12 -14.35 -11.17 -28.96
C ALA A 12 -13.28 -11.21 -27.84
N ALA A 13 -12.01 -10.96 -28.16
CA ALA A 13 -10.89 -11.14 -27.22
C ALA A 13 -10.19 -9.83 -26.84
N LEU A 14 -10.87 -8.69 -26.89
CA LEU A 14 -10.31 -7.46 -26.31
C LEU A 14 -10.42 -7.54 -24.79
N PRO A 15 -9.30 -7.57 -24.03
CA PRO A 15 -9.37 -7.42 -22.60
C PRO A 15 -9.88 -6.01 -22.31
N VAL A 16 -11.10 -5.90 -21.76
CA VAL A 16 -11.57 -4.66 -21.17
C VAL A 16 -10.78 -4.48 -19.87
N HIS A 17 -9.66 -3.76 -19.93
CA HIS A 17 -9.06 -3.21 -18.73
C HIS A 17 -9.95 -2.05 -18.30
N SER A 18 -10.89 -2.35 -17.40
CA SER A 18 -11.50 -1.32 -16.59
C SER A 18 -10.40 -0.78 -15.66
N ASP A 19 -9.57 0.13 -16.16
CA ASP A 19 -8.92 1.11 -15.30
C ASP A 19 -10.03 2.08 -14.88
N GLU A 20 -10.94 1.55 -14.07
CA GLU A 20 -11.87 2.38 -13.35
C GLU A 20 -10.95 3.19 -12.46
N ALA A 21 -10.85 4.49 -12.73
CA ALA A 21 -10.68 5.46 -11.67
C ALA A 21 -11.91 5.34 -10.76
N ALA A 22 -12.05 4.17 -10.12
CA ALA A 22 -12.93 3.89 -9.04
C ALA A 22 -12.54 4.97 -8.06
N SER A 23 -13.42 5.95 -7.89
CA SER A 23 -13.37 6.88 -6.76
C SER A 23 -12.82 6.09 -5.58
N THR A 24 -11.58 6.38 -5.19
CA THR A 24 -10.78 5.48 -4.35
C THR A 24 -11.38 5.50 -2.96
N CYS A 25 -12.43 4.72 -2.75
CA CYS A 25 -13.11 4.60 -1.48
C CYS A 25 -12.13 3.93 -0.52
N ALA A 26 -11.40 4.76 0.22
CA ALA A 26 -10.32 4.36 1.08
C ALA A 26 -10.56 4.89 2.49
N CYS A 27 -10.31 4.04 3.47
CA CYS A 27 -10.33 4.46 4.86
C CYS A 27 -9.06 5.25 5.16
N ILE A 28 -9.18 6.34 5.92
CA ILE A 28 -8.03 7.13 6.34
C ILE A 28 -7.53 6.60 7.68
N ASN A 29 -6.25 6.24 7.75
CA ASN A 29 -5.58 5.93 9.01
C ASN A 29 -5.26 7.23 9.77
N ARG A 30 -4.98 7.13 11.06
CA ARG A 30 -4.60 8.27 11.92
C ARG A 30 -3.42 9.07 11.35
N ASP A 31 -2.51 8.39 10.66
CA ASP A 31 -1.32 8.99 10.04
C ASP A 31 -1.62 9.67 8.69
N GLY A 32 -2.89 9.71 8.27
CA GLY A 32 -3.34 10.28 6.99
C GLY A 32 -3.19 9.33 5.80
N GLN A 33 -2.69 8.11 6.02
CA GLN A 33 -2.55 7.12 4.96
C GLN A 33 -3.93 6.62 4.49
N GLU A 34 -4.13 6.63 3.17
CA GLU A 34 -5.31 6.03 2.52
C GLU A 34 -5.13 4.51 2.46
N VAL A 35 -6.15 3.77 2.93
CA VAL A 35 -6.17 2.31 2.94
C VAL A 35 -7.36 1.83 2.10
N PRO A 36 -7.12 1.14 0.98
CA PRO A 36 -8.18 0.68 0.08
C PRO A 36 -9.22 -0.22 0.75
N LEU A 37 -10.43 -0.21 0.19
CA LEU A 37 -11.50 -1.09 0.65
C LEU A 37 -11.07 -2.56 0.62
N GLY A 38 -11.29 -3.29 1.71
CA GLY A 38 -10.91 -4.70 1.87
C GLY A 38 -9.52 -4.91 2.46
N GLU A 39 -8.66 -3.89 2.42
CA GLU A 39 -7.32 -3.97 3.03
C GLU A 39 -7.35 -3.85 4.55
N ILE A 40 -6.26 -4.32 5.17
CA ILE A 40 -6.12 -4.40 6.61
C ILE A 40 -5.01 -3.45 7.07
N ALA A 41 -5.29 -2.69 8.12
CA ALA A 41 -4.33 -1.83 8.79
C ALA A 41 -4.32 -2.07 10.30
N CYS A 42 -3.20 -1.74 10.92
CA CYS A 42 -3.06 -1.68 12.37
C CYS A 42 -3.51 -0.30 12.85
N LEU A 43 -4.56 -0.25 13.67
CA LEU A 43 -5.09 0.99 14.24
C LEU A 43 -4.80 1.07 15.73
N THR A 44 -4.44 2.25 16.21
CA THR A 44 -4.29 2.53 17.64
C THR A 44 -5.27 3.62 18.07
N VAL A 45 -6.27 3.23 18.86
CA VAL A 45 -7.33 4.13 19.36
C VAL A 45 -7.35 4.06 20.88
N GLY A 46 -7.20 5.20 21.56
CA GLY A 46 -7.22 5.26 23.02
C GLY A 46 -6.15 4.39 23.70
N GLY A 47 -4.98 4.23 23.07
CA GLY A 47 -3.86 3.43 23.59
C GLY A 47 -4.01 1.91 23.40
N LYS A 48 -5.06 1.44 22.72
CA LYS A 48 -5.23 0.04 22.35
C LYS A 48 -5.01 -0.14 20.86
N SER A 49 -4.23 -1.15 20.50
CA SER A 49 -3.98 -1.51 19.11
C SER A 49 -4.85 -2.68 18.69
N PHE A 50 -5.42 -2.60 17.49
CA PHE A 50 -6.22 -3.67 16.90
C PHE A 50 -6.00 -3.70 15.38
N LEU A 51 -6.08 -4.90 14.83
CA LEU A 51 -6.08 -5.12 13.40
C LEU A 51 -7.49 -4.85 12.88
N ALA A 52 -7.64 -3.95 11.93
CA ALA A 52 -8.93 -3.60 11.35
C ALA A 52 -8.87 -3.66 9.82
N ARG A 53 -9.98 -4.07 9.22
CA ARG A 53 -10.19 -4.05 7.77
C ARG A 53 -10.98 -2.81 7.39
N CYS A 54 -10.57 -2.12 6.33
CA CYS A 54 -11.39 -1.11 5.70
C CYS A 54 -12.60 -1.77 5.05
N ALA A 55 -13.80 -1.43 5.49
CA ALA A 55 -15.04 -2.01 5.03
C ALA A 55 -16.07 -0.92 4.70
N MET A 56 -17.10 -1.29 3.96
CA MET A 56 -18.22 -0.42 3.67
C MET A 56 -19.44 -0.91 4.44
N SER A 57 -20.06 -0.03 5.22
CA SER A 57 -21.26 -0.33 6.00
C SER A 57 -22.28 0.77 5.75
N LEU A 58 -23.48 0.42 5.27
CA LEU A 58 -24.54 1.39 4.94
C LEU A 58 -24.05 2.54 4.03
N ASN A 59 -23.22 2.21 3.04
CA ASN A 59 -22.63 3.18 2.10
C ASN A 59 -21.62 4.16 2.71
N VAL A 60 -21.14 3.92 3.93
CA VAL A 60 -20.03 4.67 4.53
C VAL A 60 -18.82 3.77 4.77
N LEU A 61 -17.63 4.35 4.59
CA LEU A 61 -16.37 3.68 4.92
C LEU A 61 -16.24 3.57 6.43
N THR A 62 -15.86 2.38 6.90
CA THR A 62 -15.74 2.07 8.31
C THR A 62 -14.59 1.11 8.57
N TRP A 63 -13.98 1.25 9.75
CA TRP A 63 -12.97 0.33 10.22
C TRP A 63 -13.63 -0.82 10.98
N ARG A 64 -13.59 -2.03 10.41
CA ARG A 64 -14.12 -3.23 11.07
C ARG A 64 -12.98 -4.00 11.75
N ARG A 65 -13.07 -4.16 13.07
CA ARG A 65 -12.08 -4.95 13.83
C ARG A 65 -12.06 -6.40 13.34
N VAL A 66 -10.86 -6.91 13.12
CA VAL A 66 -10.58 -8.31 12.72
C VAL A 66 -10.01 -9.10 13.90
N GLN A 67 -9.04 -8.54 14.61
CA GLN A 67 -8.43 -9.15 15.80
C GLN A 67 -7.86 -8.06 16.73
N ASP A 68 -7.62 -8.45 17.98
CA ASP A 68 -6.90 -7.60 18.93
C ASP A 68 -5.39 -7.65 18.70
N GLY A 69 -4.71 -6.53 18.96
CA GLY A 69 -3.29 -6.38 18.68
C GLY A 69 -2.96 -6.30 17.19
N CYS A 70 -1.70 -6.04 16.88
CA CYS A 70 -1.19 -5.95 15.52
C CYS A 70 -0.11 -7.00 15.29
N VAL A 71 -0.16 -7.64 14.11
CA VAL A 71 0.86 -8.63 13.73
C VAL A 71 2.08 -7.85 13.21
N VAL A 72 3.19 -7.97 13.92
CA VAL A 72 4.50 -7.46 13.47
C VAL A 72 5.31 -8.64 12.94
N SER A 73 5.41 -8.74 11.62
CA SER A 73 6.38 -9.65 10.99
C SER A 73 7.76 -9.01 11.10
N GLN A 74 8.60 -9.52 12.01
CA GLN A 74 10.01 -9.18 12.03
C GLN A 74 10.68 -9.87 10.84
N ALA A 75 10.74 -9.20 9.69
CA ALA A 75 11.64 -9.64 8.63
C ALA A 75 13.08 -9.46 9.14
N PRO A 76 13.95 -10.49 9.09
CA PRO A 76 15.37 -10.30 9.32
C PRO A 76 15.85 -9.27 8.29
N TYR A 77 16.32 -8.11 8.75
CA TYR A 77 16.94 -7.12 7.87
C TYR A 77 18.08 -7.82 7.11
N PRO A 78 18.05 -7.93 5.76
CA PRO A 78 19.22 -8.35 5.03
C PRO A 78 20.19 -7.16 5.09
N PHE A 79 21.17 -7.26 6.01
CA PHE A 79 22.34 -6.40 6.14
C PHE A 79 22.09 -4.88 5.98
N SER A 80 22.02 -4.16 7.09
CA SER A 80 22.34 -2.73 7.10
C SER A 80 23.87 -2.59 7.03
N PRO A 81 24.48 -2.13 5.92
CA PRO A 81 25.89 -1.79 5.93
C PRO A 81 26.09 -0.59 6.87
N ALA A 82 27.05 -0.72 7.78
CA ALA A 82 27.38 0.26 8.81
C ALA A 82 27.44 1.70 8.27
N PRO A 83 27.10 2.72 9.09
CA PRO A 83 27.17 4.11 8.68
C PRO A 83 28.60 4.44 8.26
N GLN A 84 28.76 4.80 6.98
CA GLN A 84 30.02 5.32 6.46
C GLN A 84 30.21 6.70 7.11
N ILE A 85 31.02 6.75 8.16
CA ILE A 85 31.58 8.01 8.67
C ILE A 85 32.45 8.57 7.54
N ALA A 86 31.83 9.35 6.66
CA ALA A 86 32.54 10.11 5.64
C ALA A 86 33.31 11.22 6.33
N LYS A 87 34.54 10.88 6.71
CA LYS A 87 35.74 11.69 6.89
C LYS A 87 35.50 13.20 6.64
N GLY A 88 35.33 13.97 7.72
CA GLY A 88 35.41 15.43 7.67
C GLY A 88 36.78 15.90 7.15
N PRO A 89 36.88 17.07 6.48
CA PRO A 89 38.14 17.57 5.97
C PRO A 89 39.12 17.84 7.12
N ARG A 90 40.23 17.10 7.13
CA ARG A 90 41.39 17.39 7.97
C ARG A 90 42.34 18.30 7.20
N THR A 91 42.12 19.60 7.26
CA THR A 91 43.11 20.61 6.84
C THR A 91 43.10 21.78 7.80
N GLY A 92 43.62 21.51 9.01
CA GLY A 92 44.56 22.44 9.63
C GLY A 92 45.95 22.09 9.13
N GLN A 93 46.47 22.86 8.18
CA GLN A 93 47.90 22.92 7.88
C GLN A 93 48.28 24.39 7.75
N SER A 94 48.90 24.90 8.81
CA SER A 94 49.73 26.09 8.80
C SER A 94 50.77 25.98 7.70
N HIS A 95 50.87 27.00 6.86
CA HIS A 95 52.14 27.32 6.20
C HIS A 95 52.19 28.83 5.91
N LEU A 96 53.09 29.50 6.64
CA LEU A 96 53.59 30.88 6.55
C LEU A 96 52.60 32.03 6.77
#